data_AF-A0A1X7RUG6-F1
#
_entry.id   AF-A0A1X7RUG6-F1
#
_cell.length_a   1.000
_cell.length_b   1.000
_cell.length_c   1.000
_cell.angle_alpha   90.00
_cell.angle_beta   90.00
_cell.angle_gamma   90.00
#
_symmetry.space_group_name_H-M   'P 1'
#
loop_
_entity.id
_entity.type
_entity.pdbx_description
1 polymer ?
#
loop_
_entity_poly.entity_id
_entity_poly.type
_entity_poly.pdbx_seq_one_letter_code
_entity_poly.pdbx_strand_id
1 'polypeptide(L)'
;MCQICGISEIAKKDRWPKPVEANKVDLFFLITTIHDTYEQYQNIKKYTPAAPIPELLITLLRTLREQLGSIEDDREKWWTSPAKREMRKTLDLEGNQKKLSELHKINTAVKGRLEEMQAKLGCFVKWTLGFNGGVYELENAWRVAGGV
;
A
#
# COMPACT_ATOMS: atom_id res chain seq x y z
N MET A 1 -8.11 16.08 -3.28
CA MET A 1 -6.95 15.20 -3.00
C MET A 1 -7.22 13.85 -3.66
N CYS A 2 -6.34 13.34 -4.52
CA CYS A 2 -6.61 12.09 -5.25
C CYS A 2 -6.51 10.87 -4.31
N GLN A 3 -7.15 9.75 -4.69
CA GLN A 3 -7.19 8.54 -3.84
C GLN A 3 -5.79 7.99 -3.53
N ILE A 4 -4.83 8.17 -4.45
CA ILE A 4 -3.42 7.78 -4.27
C ILE A 4 -2.73 8.61 -3.19
N CYS A 5 -2.91 9.94 -3.15
CA CYS A 5 -2.37 10.76 -2.05
C CYS A 5 -2.99 10.38 -0.69
N GLY A 6 -4.21 9.84 -0.69
CA GLY A 6 -4.83 9.28 0.51
C GLY A 6 -4.04 8.12 1.13
N ILE A 7 -3.25 7.38 0.36
CA ILE A 7 -2.37 6.31 0.85
C ILE A 7 -1.25 6.91 1.71
N SER A 8 -0.67 8.04 1.29
CA SER A 8 0.35 8.75 2.08
C SER A 8 -0.20 9.22 3.42
N GLU A 9 -1.42 9.74 3.45
CA GLU A 9 -2.04 10.17 4.71
C GLU A 9 -2.28 9.02 5.67
N ILE A 10 -2.61 7.82 5.17
CA ILE A 10 -2.68 6.62 6.01
C ILE A 10 -1.29 6.23 6.51
N ALA A 11 -0.25 6.34 5.68
CA ALA A 11 1.11 5.95 6.02
C ALA A 11 1.75 6.84 7.10
N LYS A 12 1.35 8.12 7.14
CA LYS A 12 1.78 9.08 8.17
C LYS A 12 1.17 8.81 9.55
N LYS A 13 0.03 8.13 9.62
CA LYS A 13 -0.63 7.82 10.91
C LYS A 13 0.23 6.85 11.72
N ASP A 14 0.34 7.13 13.02
CA ASP A 14 1.06 6.45 14.10
C ASP A 14 2.44 5.79 13.80
N ARG A 15 2.98 5.17 14.85
CA ARG A 15 4.25 4.46 14.84
C ARG A 15 4.13 3.12 14.11
N TRP A 16 5.10 2.83 13.26
CA TRP A 16 5.24 1.53 12.60
C TRP A 16 6.26 0.68 13.36
N PRO A 17 6.19 -0.66 13.27
CA PRO A 17 7.29 -1.51 13.70
C PRO A 17 8.57 -1.14 12.95
N LYS A 18 9.71 -1.08 13.65
CA LYS A 18 11.02 -0.73 13.06
C LYS A 18 11.33 -1.45 11.74
N PRO A 19 11.06 -2.77 11.58
CA PRO A 19 11.38 -3.48 10.34
C PRO A 19 10.65 -2.94 9.10
N VAL A 20 9.45 -2.36 9.29
CA VAL A 20 8.65 -1.84 8.19
C VAL A 20 8.67 -0.31 8.11
N GLU A 21 9.21 0.38 9.11
CA GLU A 21 9.26 1.84 9.17
C GLU A 21 10.15 2.45 8.08
N ALA A 22 11.22 1.76 7.69
CA ALA A 22 12.09 2.17 6.58
C ALA A 22 11.34 2.29 5.24
N ASN A 23 10.35 1.41 5.00
CA ASN A 23 9.58 1.40 3.75
C ASN A 23 8.72 2.66 3.56
N LYS A 24 8.51 3.48 4.61
CA LYS A 24 7.72 4.70 4.50
C LYS A 24 8.30 5.66 3.46
N VAL A 25 9.62 5.83 3.44
CA VAL A 25 10.29 6.78 2.53
C VAL A 25 10.05 6.37 1.08
N ASP A 26 10.29 5.10 0.77
CA ASP A 26 10.09 4.54 -0.56
C ASP A 26 8.62 4.61 -0.99
N LEU A 27 7.70 4.33 -0.06
CA LEU A 27 6.26 4.43 -0.30
C LEU A 27 5.84 5.87 -0.63
N PHE A 28 6.35 6.88 0.08
CA PHE A 28 6.05 8.28 -0.21
C PHE A 28 6.61 8.72 -1.56
N PHE A 29 7.83 8.30 -1.90
CA PHE A 29 8.44 8.59 -3.19
C PHE A 29 7.60 8.00 -4.33
N LEU A 30 7.20 6.74 -4.21
CA LEU A 30 6.40 6.06 -5.21
C LEU A 30 5.02 6.71 -5.38
N ILE A 31 4.34 7.07 -4.28
CA ILE A 31 3.04 7.74 -4.31
C ILE A 31 3.13 9.09 -5.02
N THR A 32 4.17 9.88 -4.71
CA THR A 32 4.41 11.18 -5.36
C THR A 32 4.63 10.99 -6.87
N THR A 33 5.43 10.00 -7.25
CA THR A 33 5.72 9.68 -8.66
C THR A 33 4.45 9.25 -9.41
N ILE A 34 3.59 8.43 -8.79
CA ILE A 34 2.29 8.03 -9.36
C ILE A 34 1.38 9.25 -9.53
N HIS A 35 1.33 10.13 -8.52
CA HIS A 35 0.53 11.34 -8.58
C HIS A 35 0.93 12.23 -9.76
N ASP A 36 2.21 12.55 -9.89
CA ASP A 36 2.72 13.40 -10.96
C ASP A 36 2.44 12.78 -12.35
N THR A 37 2.67 11.47 -12.49
CA THR A 37 2.40 10.74 -13.74
C THR A 37 0.90 10.76 -14.07
N TYR A 38 0.04 10.61 -13.07
CA TYR A 38 -1.40 10.66 -13.25
C TYR A 38 -1.88 12.08 -13.62
N GLU A 39 -1.35 13.14 -13.01
CA GLU A 39 -1.70 14.51 -13.37
C GLU A 39 -1.29 14.85 -14.81
N GLN A 40 -0.11 14.40 -15.23
CA GLN A 40 0.32 14.52 -16.62
C GLN A 40 -0.66 13.81 -17.57
N TYR A 41 -1.05 12.57 -17.25
CA TYR A 41 -2.06 11.84 -18.03
C TYR A 41 -3.40 12.58 -18.08
N GLN A 42 -3.89 13.10 -16.95
CA GLN A 42 -5.14 13.86 -16.91
C GLN A 42 -5.07 15.12 -17.79
N ASN A 43 -3.94 15.80 -17.81
CA ASN A 43 -3.74 16.97 -18.67
C ASN A 43 -3.75 16.59 -20.15
N ILE A 44 -3.13 15.48 -20.54
CA ILE A 44 -3.20 14.96 -21.91
C ILE A 44 -4.64 14.60 -22.29
N LYS A 45 -5.37 13.94 -21.38
CA LYS A 45 -6.74 13.48 -21.61
C LYS A 45 -7.72 14.62 -21.89
N LYS A 46 -7.47 15.83 -21.38
CA LYS A 46 -8.27 17.03 -21.67
C LYS A 46 -8.27 17.38 -23.17
N TYR A 47 -7.13 17.18 -23.83
CA TYR A 47 -6.95 17.49 -25.26
C TYR A 47 -7.16 16.25 -26.15
N THR A 48 -6.86 15.07 -25.63
CA THR A 48 -7.00 13.79 -26.33
C THR A 48 -7.80 12.80 -25.47
N PRO A 49 -9.15 12.84 -25.51
CA PRO A 49 -9.99 12.02 -24.62
C PRO A 49 -9.79 10.51 -24.78
N ALA A 50 -9.39 10.07 -25.98
CA ALA A 50 -9.08 8.68 -26.30
C ALA A 50 -7.64 8.26 -25.95
N ALA A 51 -6.85 9.13 -25.30
CA ALA A 51 -5.49 8.79 -24.90
C ALA A 51 -5.49 7.56 -23.97
N PRO A 52 -4.73 6.51 -24.31
CA PRO A 52 -4.62 5.34 -23.46
C PRO A 52 -3.91 5.69 -22.15
N ILE A 53 -4.15 4.87 -21.12
CA ILE A 53 -3.44 5.01 -19.85
C ILE A 53 -1.96 4.72 -20.09
N PRO A 54 -1.02 5.57 -19.63
CA PRO A 54 0.40 5.34 -19.83
C PRO A 54 0.87 4.04 -19.17
N GLU A 55 1.67 3.25 -19.88
CA GLU A 55 2.25 2.00 -19.36
C GLU A 55 3.10 2.24 -18.11
N LEU A 56 3.79 3.39 -18.04
CA LEU A 56 4.52 3.81 -16.85
C LEU A 56 3.60 3.91 -15.63
N LEU A 57 2.41 4.51 -15.77
CA LEU A 57 1.45 4.63 -14.68
C LEU A 57 0.98 3.26 -14.21
N ILE A 58 0.71 2.34 -15.14
CA ILE A 58 0.33 0.96 -14.84
C ILE A 58 1.44 0.25 -14.06
N THR A 59 2.70 0.39 -14.53
CA THR A 59 3.87 -0.20 -13.88
C THR A 59 4.05 0.33 -12.46
N LEU A 60 3.98 1.65 -12.26
CA LEU A 60 4.12 2.26 -10.93
C LEU A 60 3.02 1.79 -9.97
N LEU A 61 1.78 1.63 -10.44
CA LEU A 61 0.67 1.11 -9.62
C LEU A 61 0.87 -0.36 -9.23
N ARG A 62 1.45 -1.18 -10.12
CA ARG A 62 1.84 -2.56 -9.81
C ARG A 62 2.97 -2.60 -8.77
N THR A 63 3.99 -1.77 -8.94
CA THR A 63 5.07 -1.63 -7.94
C THR A 63 4.51 -1.23 -6.59
N LEU A 64 3.53 -0.31 -6.55
CA LEU A 64 2.88 0.08 -5.29
C LEU A 64 2.10 -1.08 -4.67
N ARG A 65 1.40 -1.88 -5.47
CA ARG A 65 0.71 -3.09 -5.01
C ARG A 65 1.68 -4.09 -4.37
N GLU A 66 2.78 -4.38 -5.07
CA GLU A 66 3.83 -5.30 -4.61
C GLU A 66 4.49 -4.80 -3.34
N GLN A 67 4.83 -3.51 -3.27
CA GLN A 67 5.43 -2.90 -2.09
C GLN A 67 4.51 -3.00 -0.87
N LEU A 68 3.20 -2.71 -1.03
CA LEU A 68 2.22 -2.87 0.05
C LEU A 68 2.10 -4.34 0.51
N GLY A 69 2.24 -5.31 -0.41
CA GLY A 69 2.29 -6.74 -0.08
C GLY A 69 3.55 -7.11 0.70
N SER A 70 4.72 -6.66 0.23
CA SER A 70 6.00 -6.92 0.91
C SER A 70 6.03 -6.34 2.33
N ILE A 71 5.44 -5.16 2.54
CA ILE A 71 5.35 -4.55 3.87
C ILE A 71 4.48 -5.41 4.81
N GLU A 72 3.38 -5.98 4.31
CA GLU A 72 2.51 -6.88 5.08
C GLU A 72 3.25 -8.19 5.44
N ASP A 73 3.99 -8.76 4.49
CA ASP A 73 4.82 -9.95 4.73
C ASP A 73 5.89 -9.69 5.79
N ASP A 74 6.58 -8.55 5.72
CA ASP A 74 7.61 -8.18 6.68
C ASP A 74 7.03 -7.90 8.07
N ARG A 75 5.84 -7.28 8.14
CA ARG A 75 5.08 -7.12 9.39
C ARG A 75 4.75 -8.49 9.99
N GLU A 76 4.28 -9.43 9.18
CA GLU A 76 3.93 -10.78 9.63
C GLU A 76 5.16 -11.57 10.09
N LYS A 77 6.25 -11.57 9.32
CA LYS A 77 7.53 -12.19 9.68
C LYS A 77 8.06 -11.63 11.01
N TRP A 78 8.01 -10.31 11.18
CA TRP A 78 8.40 -9.67 12.44
C TRP A 78 7.53 -10.16 13.60
N TRP A 79 6.21 -10.16 13.44
CA TRP A 79 5.27 -10.52 14.51
C TRP A 79 5.37 -11.99 14.91
N THR A 80 5.60 -12.87 13.94
CA THR A 80 5.67 -14.31 14.11
C THR A 80 7.08 -14.83 14.44
N SER A 81 8.11 -14.00 14.33
CA SER A 81 9.50 -14.39 14.60
C SER A 81 9.71 -14.98 16.00
N PRO A 82 10.64 -15.95 16.16
CA PRO A 82 10.96 -16.53 17.47
C PRO A 82 11.37 -15.47 18.50
N ALA A 83 12.21 -14.51 18.11
CA ALA A 83 12.64 -13.42 18.97
C ALA A 83 11.47 -12.57 19.48
N LYS A 84 10.47 -12.28 18.61
CA LYS A 84 9.32 -11.49 19.02
C LYS A 84 8.34 -12.30 19.88
N ARG A 85 8.19 -13.59 19.62
CA ARG A 85 7.41 -14.51 20.47
C ARG A 85 8.01 -14.60 21.88
N GLU A 86 9.32 -14.82 21.98
CA GLU A 86 10.00 -14.90 23.27
C GLU A 86 9.88 -13.58 24.04
N MET A 87 10.11 -12.44 23.38
CA MET A 87 9.90 -11.13 24.00
C MET A 87 8.48 -10.97 24.57
N ARG A 88 7.44 -11.40 23.86
CA ARG A 88 6.06 -11.34 24.38
C ARG A 88 5.87 -12.25 25.60
N LYS A 89 6.45 -13.44 25.58
CA LYS A 89 6.41 -14.38 26.71
C LYS A 89 7.12 -13.79 27.93
N THR A 90 8.30 -13.20 27.77
CA THR A 90 9.02 -12.52 28.85
C THR A 90 8.19 -11.38 29.44
N LEU A 91 7.60 -10.53 28.60
CA LEU A 91 6.76 -9.41 29.07
C LEU A 91 5.53 -9.89 29.84
N ASP A 92 4.95 -11.02 29.45
CA ASP A 92 3.82 -11.63 30.15
C ASP A 92 4.23 -12.17 31.52
N LEU A 93 5.35 -12.90 31.60
CA LEU A 93 5.92 -13.41 32.84
C LEU A 93 6.34 -12.30 33.82
N GLU A 94 6.86 -11.19 33.30
CA GLU A 94 7.22 -9.99 34.08
C GLU A 94 5.98 -9.16 34.51
N GLY A 95 4.77 -9.55 34.11
CA GLY A 95 3.54 -8.80 34.40
C GLY A 95 3.43 -7.45 33.69
N ASN A 96 4.24 -7.21 32.64
CA ASN A 96 4.30 -5.94 31.91
C ASN A 96 3.18 -5.83 30.86
N GLN A 97 1.94 -5.92 31.33
CA GLN A 97 0.73 -5.97 30.50
C GLN A 97 0.53 -4.71 29.65
N LYS A 98 0.96 -3.55 30.14
CA LYS A 98 0.90 -2.29 29.38
C LYS A 98 1.71 -2.39 28.09
N LYS A 99 2.98 -2.80 28.19
CA LYS A 99 3.88 -2.91 27.03
C LYS A 99 3.45 -4.02 26.07
N LEU A 100 2.92 -5.13 26.59
CA LEU A 100 2.33 -6.18 25.78
C LEU A 100 1.13 -5.66 24.98
N SER A 101 0.18 -4.99 25.64
CA SER A 101 -1.00 -4.38 25.00
C SER A 101 -0.62 -3.37 23.91
N GLU A 102 0.36 -2.49 24.18
CA GLU A 102 0.89 -1.54 23.20
C GLU A 102 1.46 -2.24 21.96
N LEU A 103 2.20 -3.34 22.13
CA LEU A 103 2.73 -4.12 21.00
C LEU A 103 1.61 -4.72 20.14
N HIS A 104 0.56 -5.27 20.75
CA HIS A 104 -0.59 -5.79 20.03
C HIS A 104 -1.32 -4.68 19.27
N LYS A 105 -1.54 -3.53 19.91
CA LYS A 105 -2.16 -2.35 19.28
C LYS A 105 -1.38 -1.89 18.04
N ILE A 106 -0.06 -1.77 18.14
CA ILE A 106 0.79 -1.38 17.00
C ILE A 106 0.65 -2.38 15.86
N ASN A 107 0.75 -3.69 16.14
CA ASN A 107 0.64 -4.72 15.10
C ASN A 107 -0.72 -4.69 14.38
N THR A 108 -1.81 -4.63 15.14
CA THR A 108 -3.18 -4.59 14.58
C THR A 108 -3.41 -3.29 13.81
N ALA A 109 -2.93 -2.15 14.30
CA ALA A 109 -3.06 -0.88 13.62
C ALA A 109 -2.33 -0.85 12.27
N VAL A 110 -1.11 -1.39 12.20
CA VAL A 110 -0.37 -1.46 10.93
C VAL A 110 -1.06 -2.38 9.93
N LYS A 111 -1.55 -3.55 10.36
CA LYS A 111 -2.33 -4.45 9.50
C LYS A 111 -3.56 -3.74 8.91
N GLY A 112 -4.39 -3.12 9.76
CA GLY A 112 -5.59 -2.43 9.29
C GLY A 112 -5.29 -1.27 8.32
N ARG A 113 -4.14 -0.60 8.48
CA ARG A 113 -3.71 0.44 7.54
C ARG A 113 -3.27 -0.11 6.21
N LEU A 114 -2.53 -1.22 6.19
CA LEU A 114 -2.13 -1.84 4.93
C LEU A 114 -3.37 -2.30 4.15
N GLU A 115 -4.37 -2.85 4.83
CA GLU A 115 -5.67 -3.15 4.24
C GLU A 115 -6.37 -1.88 3.70
N GLU A 116 -6.38 -0.77 4.46
CA GLU A 116 -6.95 0.51 4.02
C GLU A 116 -6.21 1.08 2.79
N MET A 117 -4.88 1.00 2.76
CA MET A 117 -4.06 1.44 1.62
C MET A 117 -4.33 0.60 0.37
N GLN A 118 -4.40 -0.71 0.52
CA GLN A 118 -4.74 -1.62 -0.57
C GLN A 118 -6.15 -1.36 -1.11
N ALA A 119 -7.11 -1.08 -0.22
CA ALA A 119 -8.46 -0.68 -0.61
C ALA A 119 -8.45 0.64 -1.39
N LYS A 120 -7.69 1.66 -0.94
CA LYS A 120 -7.53 2.93 -1.68
C LYS A 120 -6.92 2.75 -3.06
N LEU A 121 -5.89 1.91 -3.18
CA LEU A 121 -5.31 1.55 -4.47
C LEU A 121 -6.36 0.90 -5.37
N GLY A 122 -7.13 -0.07 -4.86
CA GLY A 122 -8.22 -0.71 -5.60
C GLY A 122 -9.30 0.28 -6.05
N CYS A 123 -9.70 1.21 -5.18
CA CYS A 123 -10.65 2.28 -5.51
C CYS A 123 -10.10 3.22 -6.60
N PHE A 124 -8.83 3.62 -6.52
CA PHE A 124 -8.21 4.44 -7.55
C PHE A 124 -8.21 3.73 -8.90
N VAL A 125 -7.72 2.50 -8.92
CA VAL A 125 -7.65 1.69 -10.13
C VAL A 125 -9.03 1.49 -10.78
N LYS A 126 -10.03 1.12 -9.99
CA LYS A 126 -11.38 0.86 -10.51
C LYS A 126 -12.09 2.13 -10.94
N TRP A 127 -12.19 3.11 -10.04
CA TRP A 127 -13.07 4.26 -10.23
C TRP A 127 -12.40 5.45 -10.89
N THR A 128 -11.07 5.53 -10.86
CA THR A 128 -10.31 6.63 -11.48
C THR A 128 -9.73 6.24 -12.82
N LEU A 129 -9.24 5.00 -12.96
CA LEU A 129 -8.65 4.52 -14.22
C LEU A 129 -9.58 3.64 -15.05
N GLY A 130 -10.69 3.14 -14.48
CA GLY A 130 -11.69 2.38 -15.23
C GLY A 130 -11.35 0.90 -15.40
N PHE A 131 -10.41 0.35 -14.63
CA PHE A 131 -10.17 -1.09 -14.58
C PHE A 131 -11.31 -1.76 -13.78
N ASN A 132 -12.32 -2.25 -14.49
CA ASN A 132 -13.54 -2.84 -13.91
C ASN A 132 -13.25 -4.06 -13.00
N GLY A 133 -12.20 -4.83 -13.32
CA GLY A 133 -11.66 -5.90 -12.48
C GLY A 133 -10.80 -5.41 -11.30
N GLY A 134 -10.63 -4.10 -11.13
CA GLY A 134 -9.84 -3.50 -10.08
C GLY A 134 -8.37 -3.91 -10.16
N VAL A 135 -7.79 -4.31 -9.03
CA VAL A 135 -6.38 -4.73 -8.93
C VAL A 135 -6.09 -5.98 -9.75
N TYR A 136 -7.06 -6.88 -9.92
CA TYR A 136 -6.88 -8.07 -10.76
C TYR A 136 -6.62 -7.70 -12.23
N GLU A 137 -7.38 -6.73 -12.75
CA GLU A 137 -7.18 -6.23 -14.10
C GLU A 137 -5.89 -5.40 -14.21
N LEU A 138 -5.50 -4.66 -13.17
CA LEU A 138 -4.18 -4.02 -13.12
C LEU A 138 -3.06 -5.05 -13.29
N GLU A 139 -3.09 -6.16 -12.56
CA GLU A 139 -2.10 -7.23 -12.65
C GLU A 139 -2.11 -7.93 -14.02
N ASN A 140 -3.29 -8.04 -14.64
CA ASN A 140 -3.50 -8.75 -15.90
C ASN A 140 -3.72 -7.84 -17.11
N ALA A 141 -3.36 -6.56 -17.05
CA ALA A 141 -3.75 -5.56 -18.07
C ALA A 141 -3.35 -5.93 -19.52
N TRP A 142 -2.27 -6.70 -19.71
CA TRP A 142 -1.86 -7.25 -21.01
C TRP A 142 -2.87 -8.26 -21.60
N ARG A 143 -3.58 -9.00 -20.75
CA ARG A 143 -4.63 -9.95 -21.15
C ARG A 143 -5.98 -9.28 -21.38
N VAL A 144 -6.25 -8.15 -20.73
CA VAL A 144 -7.53 -7.43 -20.85
C VAL A 144 -7.54 -6.48 -22.05
N ALA A 145 -6.38 -5.92 -22.42
CA ALA A 145 -6.21 -5.18 -23.68
C ALA A 145 -6.14 -6.08 -24.94
N GLY A 146 -5.94 -7.39 -24.77
CA GLY A 146 -5.88 -8.38 -25.85
C GLY A 146 -7.23 -9.00 -26.25
N GLY A 147 -8.34 -8.44 -25.76
CA GLY A 147 -9.69 -8.86 -26.16
C GLY A 147 -10.11 -8.28 -27.50
N VAL A 148 -9.42 -8.65 -28.58
CA VAL A 148 -9.91 -8.61 -29.97
C VAL A 148 -9.55 -9.94 -30.63
#